data_AF-A0A1E7F446-F1
#
_entry.id   AF-A0A1E7F446-F1
#
_cell.length_a   1.000
_cell.length_b   1.000
_cell.length_c   1.000
_cell.angle_alpha   90.00
_cell.angle_beta   90.00
_cell.angle_gamma   90.00
#
_symmetry.space_group_name_H-M   'P 1'
#
loop_
_entity.id
_entity.type
_entity.pdbx_description
1 polymer ?
#
loop_
_entity_poly.entity_id
_entity_poly.type
_entity_poly.pdbx_seq_one_letter_code
_entity_poly.pdbx_strand_id
1 'polypeptide(L)'
;MKSFSSSTILVTIAAILSVVAAVDTSSVKTTTEFGAEIIPSSSSSVATTATSITTTSARRLDEDKEWDNGTKVYTEFPNDGWWSGTITSYNPTSEMYTVTWEDGSTDYYDDDDKIDQMVAYAQNDPLVNNAAAGSAARTAVAGQYSVGSKVSVFEEGEWCDGLIVQYGSDVDTYTIEWDDSEVEEIQAGVVMDTMIIDGQGDDDAAPAGYEGGPASVTGSAPTVGATGFPIGTPVSYYDEDGEWQDGTITRYSDSTYSVMWQDGSTDDYDDSGDDLNELKEAVEDAYGDDDAPPMGNANAPESGPRFANGTPVSDFEDGDWIDGEVVAFQDGNYIVEWNDEDDVEYYASSNAEDMQQLTNMSQDALNDDDAAPSDDEAGQDLWNTGTRVAFLEDDVWYLGSITGFTNSNYRISWDDGETELEDDFDFVNQMVADGVTQSPLTTRGISAAGKASLGIFVIALCLVGSFFGYKLYERRQIQLAREERYDDDGTPTYRDEPSELPKII
;
A
#
# COMPACT_ATOMS: atom_id res chain seq x y z
N MET A 1 -73.75 5.65 -47.11
CA MET A 1 -73.95 6.69 -46.07
C MET A 1 -74.45 6.05 -44.78
N LYS A 2 -73.54 5.72 -43.87
CA LYS A 2 -73.79 5.55 -42.43
C LYS A 2 -72.48 5.94 -41.74
N SER A 3 -72.51 7.11 -41.11
CA SER A 3 -71.42 7.70 -40.33
C SER A 3 -71.28 6.94 -39.02
N PHE A 4 -70.12 6.34 -38.75
CA PHE A 4 -69.76 5.91 -37.40
C PHE A 4 -68.78 6.90 -36.80
N SER A 5 -69.21 7.45 -35.67
CA SER A 5 -68.56 8.48 -34.87
C SER A 5 -67.38 7.89 -34.11
N SER A 6 -66.16 8.36 -34.39
CA SER A 6 -64.99 8.22 -33.52
C SER A 6 -65.12 9.20 -32.36
N SER A 7 -65.56 8.71 -31.21
CA SER A 7 -65.38 9.37 -29.91
C SER A 7 -65.65 8.33 -28.83
N THR A 8 -64.69 8.14 -27.92
CA THR A 8 -64.74 7.45 -26.60
C THR A 8 -63.62 6.42 -26.44
N ILE A 9 -62.36 6.87 -26.31
CA ILE A 9 -61.31 6.17 -25.56
C ILE A 9 -60.45 7.25 -24.90
N LEU A 10 -60.91 7.81 -23.78
CA LEU A 10 -60.14 8.76 -22.98
C LEU A 10 -60.66 8.82 -21.54
N VAL A 11 -60.87 7.67 -20.90
CA VAL A 11 -61.12 7.58 -19.45
C VAL A 11 -60.68 6.21 -18.93
N THR A 12 -59.39 5.99 -18.63
CA THR A 12 -58.90 4.98 -17.65
C THR A 12 -57.37 5.03 -17.44
N ILE A 13 -56.83 6.19 -17.05
CA ILE A 13 -55.49 6.25 -16.42
C ILE A 13 -55.54 7.31 -15.31
N ALA A 14 -56.19 6.99 -14.19
CA ALA A 14 -56.24 7.89 -13.02
C ALA A 14 -56.49 7.17 -11.69
N ALA A 15 -56.17 5.87 -11.57
CA ALA A 15 -56.50 5.08 -10.37
C ALA A 15 -55.36 4.18 -9.85
N ILE A 16 -54.10 4.50 -10.14
CA ILE A 16 -52.94 3.80 -9.57
C ILE A 16 -51.97 4.85 -9.01
N LEU A 17 -52.41 5.61 -8.01
CA LEU A 17 -51.54 6.54 -7.26
C LEU A 17 -52.19 6.90 -5.92
N SER A 18 -52.51 5.89 -5.11
CA SER A 18 -52.98 6.10 -3.73
C SER A 18 -52.93 4.82 -2.90
N VAL A 19 -51.75 4.21 -2.75
CA VAL A 19 -51.44 3.27 -1.65
C VAL A 19 -49.95 3.38 -1.30
N VAL A 20 -49.55 4.44 -0.59
CA VAL A 20 -48.37 4.44 0.29
C VAL A 20 -48.72 5.32 1.48
N ALA A 21 -49.20 4.70 2.56
CA ALA A 21 -49.30 5.35 3.86
C ALA A 21 -49.27 4.28 4.96
N ALA A 22 -48.47 4.58 5.99
CA ALA A 22 -48.40 3.96 7.32
C ALA A 22 -47.64 2.63 7.44
N VAL A 23 -46.34 2.71 7.73
CA VAL A 23 -45.68 1.79 8.66
C VAL A 23 -45.28 2.60 9.89
N ASP A 24 -45.81 2.15 11.02
CA ASP A 24 -45.81 2.76 12.34
C ASP A 24 -44.59 2.26 13.12
N THR A 25 -43.77 3.18 13.63
CA THR A 25 -42.60 2.88 14.48
C THR A 25 -43.00 3.03 15.95
N SER A 26 -43.31 1.93 16.62
CA SER A 26 -43.55 1.92 18.06
C SER A 26 -42.30 1.55 18.86
N SER A 27 -41.87 2.51 19.67
CA SER A 27 -40.82 2.45 20.70
C SER A 27 -41.11 1.42 21.81
N VAL A 28 -40.10 0.67 22.23
CA VAL A 28 -40.12 -0.09 23.50
C VAL A 28 -39.30 0.66 24.54
N LYS A 29 -40.00 1.21 25.54
CA LYS A 29 -39.46 1.66 26.83
C LYS A 29 -39.61 0.53 27.83
N THR A 30 -38.53 0.15 28.50
CA THR A 30 -38.59 -0.69 29.70
C THR A 30 -37.80 -0.01 30.81
N THR A 31 -38.54 0.43 31.82
CA THR A 31 -38.06 0.87 33.15
C THR A 31 -38.79 -0.01 34.16
N THR A 32 -38.13 -0.37 35.28
CA THR A 32 -38.66 -0.63 36.67
C THR A 32 -37.74 -1.67 37.34
N GLU A 33 -36.81 -1.23 38.20
CA GLU A 33 -36.85 -1.25 39.68
C GLU A 33 -36.92 -2.64 40.35
N PHE A 34 -35.88 -2.95 41.14
CA PHE A 34 -35.92 -3.56 42.47
C PHE A 34 -34.68 -2.99 43.19
N GLY A 35 -34.69 -2.43 44.40
CA GLY A 35 -35.47 -2.76 45.59
C GLY A 35 -34.45 -3.04 46.70
N ALA A 36 -34.20 -2.05 47.56
CA ALA A 36 -33.20 -2.08 48.62
C ALA A 36 -33.58 -2.98 49.81
N GLU A 37 -32.60 -3.56 50.50
CA GLU A 37 -32.70 -3.84 51.94
C GLU A 37 -31.33 -3.77 52.64
N ILE A 38 -31.31 -3.03 53.75
CA ILE A 38 -30.21 -2.74 54.67
C ILE A 38 -30.40 -3.62 55.91
N ILE A 39 -29.36 -4.29 56.44
CA ILE A 39 -29.05 -4.44 57.90
C ILE A 39 -27.54 -4.80 58.08
N PRO A 40 -26.84 -4.26 59.10
CA PRO A 40 -25.37 -4.30 59.19
C PRO A 40 -24.86 -5.48 60.02
N SER A 41 -23.64 -5.94 59.74
CA SER A 41 -22.88 -6.81 60.67
C SER A 41 -21.40 -6.49 60.61
N SER A 42 -20.93 -5.96 61.73
CA SER A 42 -19.55 -5.68 62.09
C SER A 42 -18.71 -6.95 62.21
N SER A 43 -17.57 -7.01 61.51
CA SER A 43 -16.44 -7.83 61.91
C SER A 43 -15.13 -7.36 61.26
N SER A 44 -14.21 -7.00 62.15
CA SER A 44 -12.80 -6.71 61.96
C SER A 44 -12.06 -7.77 61.12
N SER A 45 -11.34 -7.34 60.07
CA SER A 45 -10.21 -8.09 59.53
C SER A 45 -9.22 -7.17 58.80
N VAL A 46 -8.05 -7.02 59.42
CA VAL A 46 -6.69 -6.97 58.84
C VAL A 46 -6.54 -6.24 57.49
N ALA A 47 -5.95 -5.05 57.55
CA ALA A 47 -5.40 -4.36 56.39
C ALA A 47 -4.19 -5.14 55.86
N THR A 48 -4.42 -5.93 54.80
CA THR A 48 -3.36 -6.39 53.91
C THR A 48 -3.28 -5.38 52.77
N THR A 49 -2.26 -4.54 52.79
CA THR A 49 -1.87 -3.71 51.63
C THR A 49 -1.36 -4.66 50.57
N ALA A 50 -2.24 -5.09 49.67
CA ALA A 50 -1.84 -5.77 48.45
C ALA A 50 -1.31 -4.70 47.50
N THR A 51 0.02 -4.59 47.43
CA THR A 51 0.69 -3.95 46.29
C THR A 51 0.44 -4.85 45.09
N SER A 52 -0.54 -4.50 44.25
CA SER A 52 -0.66 -5.07 42.92
C SER A 52 0.55 -4.63 42.13
N ILE A 53 1.56 -5.49 42.04
CA ILE A 53 2.63 -5.35 41.06
C ILE A 53 1.99 -5.77 39.74
N THR A 54 1.60 -4.80 38.92
CA THR A 54 1.29 -5.04 37.52
C THR A 54 2.61 -5.38 36.86
N THR A 55 2.90 -6.66 36.73
CA THR A 55 4.04 -7.13 35.94
C THR A 55 3.65 -6.93 34.49
N THR A 56 4.05 -5.81 33.89
CA THR A 56 3.98 -5.62 32.44
C THR A 56 4.99 -6.58 31.82
N SER A 57 4.53 -7.79 31.49
CA SER A 57 5.29 -8.64 30.56
C SER A 57 5.28 -7.91 29.23
N ALA A 58 6.46 -7.62 28.67
CA ALA A 58 6.57 -7.17 27.29
C ALA A 58 5.81 -8.17 26.42
N ARG A 59 4.76 -7.67 25.77
CA ARG A 59 3.92 -8.42 24.85
C ARG A 59 4.66 -8.50 23.51
N ARG A 60 4.56 -9.65 22.83
CA ARG A 60 5.10 -9.83 21.47
C ARG A 60 4.18 -9.14 20.45
N LEU A 61 4.74 -8.55 19.40
CA LEU A 61 3.99 -7.91 18.32
C LEU A 61 3.15 -8.94 17.54
N ASP A 62 3.59 -10.21 17.47
CA ASP A 62 2.93 -11.31 16.73
C ASP A 62 1.78 -12.02 17.47
N GLU A 63 1.40 -11.56 18.68
CA GLU A 63 0.19 -12.06 19.33
C GLU A 63 -0.98 -11.17 18.89
N ASP A 64 -1.99 -11.71 18.19
CA ASP A 64 -3.32 -11.12 17.82
C ASP A 64 -4.15 -10.62 19.03
N LYS A 65 -3.48 -10.06 20.01
CA LYS A 65 -4.02 -9.59 21.25
C LYS A 65 -4.19 -8.09 21.14
N GLU A 66 -5.12 -7.54 21.88
CA GLU A 66 -5.35 -6.10 21.84
C GLU A 66 -4.33 -5.40 22.76
N TRP A 67 -3.84 -4.21 22.40
CA TRP A 67 -3.03 -3.41 23.31
C TRP A 67 -3.88 -2.88 24.46
N ASP A 68 -3.34 -2.95 25.68
CA ASP A 68 -4.06 -2.49 26.86
C ASP A 68 -4.28 -0.96 26.82
N ASN A 69 -5.45 -0.50 27.26
CA ASN A 69 -5.68 0.92 27.48
C ASN A 69 -4.62 1.48 28.45
N GLY A 70 -3.98 2.59 28.07
CA GLY A 70 -2.86 3.20 28.76
C GLY A 70 -1.50 2.93 28.10
N THR A 71 -1.45 2.07 27.08
CA THR A 71 -0.23 1.83 26.29
C THR A 71 0.20 3.13 25.59
N LYS A 72 1.49 3.46 25.69
CA LYS A 72 2.08 4.62 25.02
C LYS A 72 2.30 4.32 23.55
N VAL A 73 2.07 5.32 22.73
CA VAL A 73 2.28 5.29 21.28
C VAL A 73 3.03 6.55 20.86
N TYR A 74 3.82 6.43 19.79
CA TYR A 74 4.63 7.50 19.25
C TYR A 74 4.52 7.45 17.72
N THR A 75 4.30 8.58 17.07
CA THR A 75 4.18 8.62 15.60
C THR A 75 4.64 9.95 15.06
N GLU A 76 5.16 9.96 13.84
CA GLU A 76 5.49 11.18 13.12
C GLU A 76 4.32 11.60 12.24
N PHE A 77 3.92 12.86 12.36
CA PHE A 77 2.92 13.48 11.50
C PHE A 77 3.62 14.35 10.46
N PRO A 78 3.32 14.18 9.16
CA PRO A 78 3.89 15.02 8.13
C PRO A 78 3.61 16.50 8.43
N ASN A 79 4.68 17.30 8.53
CA ASN A 79 4.70 18.74 8.87
C ASN A 79 4.50 19.11 10.36
N ASP A 80 4.10 18.17 11.22
CA ASP A 80 3.85 18.45 12.65
C ASP A 80 4.89 17.75 13.56
N GLY A 81 5.81 16.98 12.99
CA GLY A 81 6.90 16.30 13.71
C GLY A 81 6.44 15.07 14.48
N TRP A 82 7.18 14.70 15.52
CA TRP A 82 6.90 13.54 16.36
C TRP A 82 5.90 13.85 17.47
N TRP A 83 4.91 12.97 17.65
CA TRP A 83 3.83 13.13 18.62
C TRP A 83 3.74 11.95 19.57
N SER A 84 3.59 12.27 20.86
CA SER A 84 3.35 11.28 21.91
C SER A 84 1.85 11.12 22.20
N GLY A 85 1.39 9.88 22.24
CA GLY A 85 0.00 9.52 22.46
C GLY A 85 -0.19 8.42 23.49
N THR A 86 -1.44 8.14 23.83
CA THR A 86 -1.83 7.01 24.69
C THR A 86 -3.08 6.34 24.13
N ILE A 87 -3.06 5.02 24.01
CA ILE A 87 -4.24 4.24 23.66
C ILE A 87 -5.27 4.38 24.79
N THR A 88 -6.44 4.95 24.51
CA THR A 88 -7.49 5.19 25.51
C THR A 88 -8.67 4.23 25.41
N SER A 89 -8.90 3.63 24.25
CA SER A 89 -9.85 2.53 24.07
C SER A 89 -9.55 1.67 22.85
N TYR A 90 -9.98 0.41 22.90
CA TYR A 90 -10.10 -0.48 21.75
C TYR A 90 -11.55 -0.95 21.58
N ASN A 91 -12.06 -0.98 20.36
CA ASN A 91 -13.39 -1.48 20.02
C ASN A 91 -13.32 -2.81 19.27
N PRO A 92 -13.59 -3.96 19.91
CA PRO A 92 -13.47 -5.28 19.29
C PRO A 92 -14.52 -5.58 18.22
N THR A 93 -15.52 -4.71 18.03
CA THR A 93 -16.52 -4.90 16.96
C THR A 93 -16.07 -4.26 15.65
N SER A 94 -15.26 -3.21 15.73
CA SER A 94 -14.75 -2.49 14.56
C SER A 94 -13.23 -2.61 14.42
N GLU A 95 -12.57 -3.37 15.30
CA GLU A 95 -11.12 -3.55 15.35
C GLU A 95 -10.39 -2.20 15.32
N MET A 96 -10.90 -1.22 16.08
CA MET A 96 -10.36 0.15 16.08
C MET A 96 -9.79 0.56 17.43
N TYR A 97 -8.58 1.09 17.42
CA TYR A 97 -7.98 1.81 18.54
C TYR A 97 -8.37 3.28 18.52
N THR A 98 -8.47 3.86 19.71
CA THR A 98 -8.55 5.32 19.93
C THR A 98 -7.29 5.75 20.65
N VAL A 99 -6.53 6.65 20.02
CA VAL A 99 -5.34 7.26 20.60
C VAL A 99 -5.70 8.67 21.04
N THR A 100 -5.30 9.05 22.25
CA THR A 100 -5.36 10.44 22.72
C THR A 100 -3.96 11.00 22.77
N TRP A 101 -3.76 12.09 22.03
CA TRP A 101 -2.48 12.79 21.94
C TRP A 101 -2.25 13.72 23.12
N GLU A 102 -1.02 14.17 23.29
CA GLU A 102 -0.61 15.06 24.38
C GLU A 102 -1.34 16.41 24.42
N ASP A 103 -1.80 16.93 23.27
CA ASP A 103 -2.64 18.12 23.18
C ASP A 103 -4.10 17.86 23.60
N GLY A 104 -4.46 16.61 23.87
CA GLY A 104 -5.78 16.14 24.24
C GLY A 104 -6.72 15.87 23.06
N SER A 105 -6.24 16.00 21.82
CA SER A 105 -6.95 15.55 20.62
C SER A 105 -6.97 14.02 20.55
N THR A 106 -7.84 13.47 19.69
CA THR A 106 -8.02 12.02 19.57
C THR A 106 -8.13 11.58 18.13
N ASP A 107 -7.39 10.54 17.78
CA ASP A 107 -7.46 9.86 16.49
C ASP A 107 -7.87 8.40 16.61
N TYR A 108 -8.31 7.84 15.49
CA TYR A 108 -8.82 6.48 15.38
C TYR A 108 -8.01 5.71 14.35
N TYR A 109 -7.62 4.49 14.70
CA TYR A 109 -6.80 3.61 13.88
C TYR A 109 -7.50 2.26 13.76
N ASP A 110 -7.79 1.83 12.54
CA ASP A 110 -8.31 0.50 12.17
C ASP A 110 -7.22 -0.42 11.60
N ASP A 111 -5.99 0.06 11.57
CA ASP A 111 -4.80 -0.65 11.13
C ASP A 111 -4.00 -1.10 12.37
N ASP A 112 -4.03 -2.42 12.62
CA ASP A 112 -3.32 -3.04 13.74
C ASP A 112 -1.79 -2.93 13.57
N ASP A 113 -1.28 -3.05 12.35
CA ASP A 113 0.15 -2.94 12.04
C ASP A 113 0.65 -1.52 12.31
N LYS A 114 -0.17 -0.51 11.99
CA LYS A 114 0.16 0.89 12.32
C LYS A 114 0.23 1.11 13.83
N ILE A 115 -0.70 0.55 14.60
CA ILE A 115 -0.67 0.67 16.06
C ILE A 115 0.54 -0.06 16.65
N ASP A 116 0.87 -1.23 16.13
CA ASP A 116 2.06 -2.00 16.52
C ASP A 116 3.34 -1.20 16.29
N GLN A 117 3.49 -0.58 15.11
CA GLN A 117 4.58 0.34 14.79
C GLN A 117 4.64 1.51 15.79
N MET A 118 3.50 2.15 16.08
CA MET A 118 3.45 3.28 17.00
C MET A 118 3.80 2.89 18.44
N VAL A 119 3.41 1.70 18.90
CA VAL A 119 3.79 1.16 20.20
C VAL A 119 5.28 0.81 20.21
N ALA A 120 5.82 0.26 19.14
CA ALA A 120 7.24 -0.05 19.01
C ALA A 120 8.11 1.22 19.09
N TYR A 121 7.72 2.30 18.41
CA TYR A 121 8.39 3.59 18.54
C TYR A 121 8.32 4.15 19.96
N ALA A 122 7.16 4.08 20.62
CA ALA A 122 7.03 4.50 22.02
C ALA A 122 7.86 3.65 22.98
N GLN A 123 8.05 2.37 22.68
CA GLN A 123 8.97 1.54 23.45
C GLN A 123 10.40 1.97 23.20
N ASN A 124 10.80 2.20 21.95
CA ASN A 124 12.17 2.60 21.60
C ASN A 124 12.53 4.04 21.99
N ASP A 125 11.55 4.87 22.37
CA ASP A 125 11.78 6.20 22.91
C ASP A 125 12.77 6.13 24.11
N PRO A 126 13.96 6.78 24.00
CA PRO A 126 14.96 6.78 25.06
C PRO A 126 14.45 7.36 26.39
N LEU A 127 13.34 8.10 26.39
CA LEU A 127 12.65 8.57 27.61
C LEU A 127 11.88 7.44 28.32
N VAL A 128 11.33 6.47 27.59
CA VAL A 128 10.54 5.34 28.12
C VAL A 128 11.46 4.18 28.51
N ASN A 129 12.45 3.85 27.68
CA ASN A 129 13.33 2.69 27.90
C ASN A 129 14.39 2.87 29.01
N ASN A 130 14.76 4.11 29.35
CA ASN A 130 15.72 4.36 30.44
C ASN A 130 15.15 4.17 31.85
N ALA A 131 13.85 3.91 32.00
CA ALA A 131 13.26 3.56 33.30
C ALA A 131 13.46 2.07 33.67
N ALA A 132 13.72 1.19 32.70
CA ALA A 132 13.77 -0.27 32.90
C ALA A 132 15.18 -0.86 32.88
N ALA A 133 16.13 -0.28 32.14
CA ALA A 133 17.53 -0.68 32.15
C ALA A 133 18.27 0.01 33.29
N GLY A 134 18.81 -0.75 34.26
CA GLY A 134 19.42 -0.27 35.51
C GLY A 134 20.69 0.61 35.40
N SER A 135 20.83 1.42 34.36
CA SER A 135 21.49 2.71 34.48
C SER A 135 20.78 3.49 35.59
N ALA A 136 21.53 4.05 36.53
CA ALA A 136 20.92 4.88 37.57
C ALA A 136 20.22 6.03 36.86
N ALA A 137 18.89 5.95 36.72
CA ALA A 137 18.06 7.03 36.24
C ALA A 137 18.49 8.29 36.99
N ARG A 138 19.25 9.15 36.31
CA ARG A 138 19.38 10.51 36.76
C ARG A 138 17.97 11.04 36.61
N THR A 139 17.26 11.11 37.72
CA THR A 139 16.05 11.92 37.80
C THR A 139 16.50 13.29 37.32
N ALA A 140 16.14 13.65 36.08
CA ALA A 140 16.40 14.97 35.54
C ALA A 140 15.83 15.94 36.57
N VAL A 141 16.71 16.66 37.26
CA VAL A 141 16.26 17.54 38.32
C VAL A 141 15.64 18.72 37.60
N ALA A 142 14.33 18.90 37.75
CA ALA A 142 13.62 20.10 37.35
C ALA A 142 14.48 21.36 37.63
N GLY A 143 14.87 22.08 36.58
CA GLY A 143 15.73 23.28 36.67
C GLY A 143 17.21 23.00 36.95
N GLN A 144 17.73 21.83 36.58
CA GLN A 144 19.15 21.48 36.69
C GLN A 144 20.07 22.45 35.95
N TYR A 145 19.61 23.00 34.81
CA TYR A 145 20.38 23.89 33.97
C TYR A 145 19.96 25.35 34.20
N SER A 146 20.94 26.21 34.46
CA SER A 146 20.69 27.64 34.68
C SER A 146 20.44 28.39 33.38
N VAL A 147 19.64 29.46 33.44
CA VAL A 147 19.57 30.46 32.36
C VAL A 147 20.99 30.93 31.98
N GLY A 148 21.29 30.92 30.68
CA GLY A 148 22.58 31.21 30.09
C GLY A 148 23.48 29.98 29.88
N SER A 149 23.04 28.78 30.23
CA SER A 149 23.72 27.55 29.79
C SER A 149 23.66 27.45 28.28
N LYS A 150 24.80 27.10 27.68
CA LYS A 150 24.89 26.76 26.25
C LYS A 150 24.28 25.39 25.99
N VAL A 151 23.57 25.30 24.88
CA VAL A 151 23.05 24.08 24.28
C VAL A 151 23.48 24.04 22.82
N SER A 152 23.62 22.85 22.26
CA SER A 152 23.82 22.66 20.83
C SER A 152 23.00 21.44 20.39
N VAL A 153 22.42 21.50 19.20
CA VAL A 153 21.73 20.39 18.53
C VAL A 153 22.20 20.32 17.08
N PHE A 154 22.30 19.12 16.53
CA PHE A 154 22.69 18.93 15.13
C PHE A 154 21.47 18.61 14.29
N GLU A 155 21.09 19.53 13.42
CA GLU A 155 19.91 19.45 12.56
C GLU A 155 20.27 19.87 11.13
N GLU A 156 19.70 19.17 10.15
CA GLU A 156 19.95 19.37 8.72
C GLU A 156 21.44 19.55 8.29
N GLY A 157 22.39 18.89 8.96
CA GLY A 157 23.83 18.99 8.67
C GLY A 157 24.55 20.13 9.37
N GLU A 158 23.87 20.89 10.23
CA GLU A 158 24.44 22.07 10.87
C GLU A 158 24.33 22.07 12.41
N TRP A 159 25.44 22.51 13.03
CA TRP A 159 25.58 23.17 14.33
C TRP A 159 24.50 24.22 14.65
N CYS A 160 23.39 23.86 15.30
CA CYS A 160 22.45 24.82 15.89
C CYS A 160 22.79 25.09 17.37
N ASP A 161 23.48 26.20 17.62
CA ASP A 161 23.82 26.65 18.98
C ASP A 161 22.75 27.55 19.58
N GLY A 162 22.55 27.43 20.90
CA GLY A 162 21.60 28.25 21.62
C GLY A 162 21.93 28.48 23.09
N LEU A 163 21.09 29.28 23.74
CA LEU A 163 21.16 29.57 25.16
C LEU A 163 19.82 29.31 25.83
N ILE A 164 19.85 28.68 27.00
CA ILE A 164 18.67 28.63 27.86
C ILE A 164 18.33 30.06 28.31
N VAL A 165 17.17 30.59 27.93
CA VAL A 165 16.71 31.92 28.36
C VAL A 165 15.71 31.86 29.50
N GLN A 166 14.98 30.75 29.65
CA GLN A 166 14.00 30.55 30.71
C GLN A 166 13.83 29.06 31.04
N TYR A 167 13.42 28.78 32.28
CA TYR A 167 12.94 27.45 32.67
C TYR A 167 11.52 27.57 33.21
N GLY A 168 10.59 26.83 32.61
CA GLY A 168 9.18 26.76 32.96
C GLY A 168 8.90 25.67 33.99
N SER A 169 8.70 26.05 35.25
CA SER A 169 8.46 25.10 36.36
C SER A 169 7.12 24.37 36.29
N ASP A 170 6.19 24.83 35.45
CA ASP A 170 4.82 24.31 35.41
C ASP A 170 4.69 23.10 34.47
N VAL A 171 5.60 22.95 33.51
CA VAL A 171 5.59 21.90 32.47
C VAL A 171 6.95 21.21 32.30
N ASP A 172 7.92 21.51 33.19
CA ASP A 172 9.29 21.00 33.09
C ASP A 172 9.92 21.26 31.70
N THR A 173 9.80 22.47 31.17
CA THR A 173 10.40 22.87 29.87
C THR A 173 11.48 23.94 30.04
N TYR A 174 12.45 23.95 29.14
CA TYR A 174 13.44 25.01 28.96
C TYR A 174 13.09 25.79 27.70
N THR A 175 13.05 27.12 27.81
CA THR A 175 13.00 28.00 26.64
C THR A 175 14.42 28.27 26.18
N ILE A 176 14.71 27.94 24.93
CA ILE A 176 16.02 28.10 24.29
C ILE A 176 15.89 29.23 23.27
N GLU A 177 16.83 30.18 23.29
CA GLU A 177 17.01 31.17 22.22
C GLU A 177 18.21 30.71 21.39
N TRP A 178 17.95 30.33 20.14
CA TRP A 178 18.95 29.91 19.17
C TRP A 178 19.73 31.14 18.65
N ASP A 179 20.95 30.93 18.16
CA ASP A 179 21.83 32.02 17.70
C ASP A 179 21.27 32.79 16.49
N ASP A 180 20.33 32.21 15.75
CA ASP A 180 19.56 32.84 14.67
C ASP A 180 18.36 33.67 15.15
N SER A 181 18.16 33.78 16.48
CA SER A 181 17.07 34.45 17.19
C SER A 181 15.72 33.71 17.22
N GLU A 182 15.68 32.45 16.81
CA GLU A 182 14.51 31.60 17.04
C GLU A 182 14.39 31.20 18.51
N VAL A 183 13.15 30.96 18.96
CA VAL A 183 12.86 30.65 20.36
C VAL A 183 11.96 29.44 20.44
N GLU A 184 12.43 28.41 21.14
CA GLU A 184 11.75 27.12 21.25
C GLU A 184 11.62 26.66 22.70
N GLU A 185 10.62 25.82 22.97
CA GLU A 185 10.42 25.19 24.27
C GLU A 185 10.76 23.69 24.18
N ILE A 186 11.84 23.28 24.85
CA ILE A 186 12.30 21.90 24.88
C ILE A 186 12.01 21.30 26.25
N GLN A 187 11.46 20.09 26.28
CA GLN A 187 11.15 19.42 27.53
C GLN A 187 12.43 18.98 28.26
N ALA A 188 12.47 19.16 29.59
CA ALA A 188 13.55 18.67 30.42
C ALA A 188 13.61 17.14 30.36
N GLY A 189 14.80 16.58 30.22
CA GLY A 189 14.98 15.14 30.08
C GLY A 189 16.30 14.79 29.40
N VAL A 190 16.36 13.59 28.83
CA VAL A 190 17.56 13.06 28.18
C VAL A 190 17.97 13.93 26.98
N VAL A 191 17.00 14.40 26.18
CA VAL A 191 17.27 15.30 25.05
C VAL A 191 17.98 16.57 25.52
N MET A 192 17.45 17.24 26.55
CA MET A 192 18.10 18.42 27.13
C MET A 192 19.47 18.11 27.74
N ASP A 193 19.64 16.95 28.38
CA ASP A 193 20.94 16.52 28.92
C ASP A 193 21.98 16.37 27.79
N THR A 194 21.58 15.78 26.66
CA THR A 194 22.41 15.64 25.46
C THR A 194 22.78 17.01 24.88
N MET A 195 21.79 17.88 24.65
CA MET A 195 22.03 19.22 24.11
C MET A 195 22.99 20.06 24.97
N ILE A 196 22.93 19.88 26.30
CA ILE A 196 23.84 20.55 27.25
C ILE A 196 25.26 19.97 27.18
N ILE A 197 25.38 18.66 26.99
CA ILE A 197 26.69 18.01 26.81
C ILE A 197 27.32 18.51 25.53
N ASP A 198 26.55 18.55 24.46
CA ASP A 198 27.01 18.97 23.13
C ASP A 198 27.37 20.45 23.11
N GLY A 199 26.53 21.32 23.68
CA GLY A 199 26.84 22.76 23.82
C GLY A 199 28.00 23.10 24.78
N GLN A 200 28.54 22.11 25.50
CA GLN A 200 29.77 22.24 26.29
C GLN A 200 31.01 21.65 25.57
N GLY A 201 30.78 20.91 24.49
CA GLY A 201 31.79 20.26 23.66
C GLY A 201 32.50 21.21 22.69
N ASP A 202 33.34 20.62 21.85
CA ASP A 202 33.87 21.23 20.63
C ASP A 202 32.85 20.89 19.53
N ASP A 203 31.94 21.82 19.25
CA ASP A 203 30.80 21.75 18.31
C ASP A 203 31.26 21.69 16.84
N ASP A 204 32.57 21.71 16.59
CA ASP A 204 33.16 21.66 15.25
C ASP A 204 33.09 20.26 14.58
N ALA A 205 32.64 19.21 15.27
CA ALA A 205 32.50 17.86 14.71
C ALA A 205 31.06 17.39 14.83
N ALA A 206 30.44 17.03 13.70
CA ALA A 206 29.15 16.36 13.65
C ALA A 206 29.09 15.19 14.66
N PRO A 207 27.92 14.89 15.26
CA PRO A 207 27.74 13.67 16.03
C PRO A 207 28.21 12.47 15.21
N ALA A 208 28.85 11.52 15.88
CA ALA A 208 29.36 10.33 15.21
C ALA A 208 28.24 9.65 14.41
N GLY A 209 28.39 9.59 13.08
CA GLY A 209 27.41 9.01 12.16
C GLY A 209 26.61 9.99 11.31
N TYR A 210 26.72 11.31 11.49
CA TYR A 210 25.88 12.27 10.75
C TYR A 210 26.55 12.89 9.51
N GLU A 211 27.83 13.24 9.53
CA GLU A 211 28.54 13.68 8.32
C GLU A 211 29.88 12.96 8.16
N GLY A 212 29.90 11.96 7.28
CA GLY A 212 31.10 11.20 6.92
C GLY A 212 31.11 9.79 7.49
N GLY A 213 30.03 9.04 7.26
CA GLY A 213 29.90 7.64 7.65
C GLY A 213 30.17 7.37 9.13
N PRO A 214 30.15 6.11 9.59
CA PRO A 214 30.94 5.76 10.75
C PRO A 214 32.39 6.15 10.41
N ALA A 215 33.06 6.89 11.28
CA ALA A 215 34.51 7.11 11.13
C ALA A 215 35.13 5.74 10.89
N SER A 216 35.63 5.48 9.67
CA SER A 216 36.12 4.17 9.23
C SER A 216 36.83 3.52 10.39
N VAL A 217 36.16 2.54 10.98
CA VAL A 217 36.59 2.02 12.27
C VAL A 217 37.80 1.19 11.93
N THR A 218 38.99 1.79 12.04
CA THR A 218 40.29 1.17 11.82
C THR A 218 40.54 0.08 12.88
N GLY A 219 39.78 -0.99 12.79
CA GLY A 219 39.70 -2.10 13.70
C GLY A 219 39.13 -3.28 12.93
N SER A 220 39.57 -4.48 13.26
CA SER A 220 38.98 -5.67 12.65
C SER A 220 37.52 -5.79 13.08
N ALA A 221 36.62 -6.08 12.13
CA ALA A 221 35.23 -6.38 12.41
C ALA A 221 35.12 -7.36 13.59
N PRO A 222 34.23 -7.11 14.56
CA PRO A 222 34.02 -8.04 15.66
C PRO A 222 33.58 -9.39 15.09
N THR A 223 34.36 -10.44 15.32
CA THR A 223 33.97 -11.79 14.90
C THR A 223 32.74 -12.22 15.70
N VAL A 224 31.66 -12.59 15.03
CA VAL A 224 30.41 -13.06 15.67
C VAL A 224 30.72 -14.22 16.61
N GLY A 225 30.75 -13.91 17.92
CA GLY A 225 30.85 -14.91 18.97
C GLY A 225 29.50 -15.56 19.24
N ALA A 226 29.45 -16.48 20.20
CA ALA A 226 28.19 -17.10 20.66
C ALA A 226 27.17 -16.10 21.27
N THR A 227 27.50 -14.81 21.30
CA THR A 227 26.71 -13.74 21.90
C THR A 227 26.20 -12.71 20.89
N GLY A 228 26.39 -12.94 19.59
CA GLY A 228 25.92 -12.01 18.57
C GLY A 228 26.76 -10.74 18.38
N PHE A 229 26.28 -9.83 17.54
CA PHE A 229 26.84 -8.48 17.40
C PHE A 229 26.41 -7.58 18.58
N PRO A 230 27.31 -6.76 19.14
CA PRO A 230 26.92 -5.81 20.19
C PRO A 230 26.07 -4.66 19.62
N ILE A 231 25.14 -4.15 20.42
CA ILE A 231 24.43 -2.89 20.12
C ILE A 231 25.47 -1.76 20.00
N GLY A 232 25.30 -0.90 18.99
CA GLY A 232 26.24 0.15 18.61
C GLY A 232 27.29 -0.28 17.59
N THR A 233 27.23 -1.51 17.09
CA THR A 233 28.07 -1.95 15.95
C THR A 233 27.62 -1.20 14.69
N PRO A 234 28.54 -0.49 14.00
CA PRO A 234 28.24 0.12 12.71
C PRO A 234 28.07 -0.96 11.65
N VAL A 235 27.19 -0.67 10.70
CA VAL A 235 26.93 -1.47 9.50
C VAL A 235 26.95 -0.54 8.29
N SER A 236 27.27 -1.08 7.13
CA SER A 236 27.29 -0.37 5.85
C SER A 236 26.79 -1.33 4.81
N TYR A 237 25.76 -0.96 4.06
CA TYR A 237 25.11 -1.79 3.06
C TYR A 237 25.08 -1.01 1.75
N TYR A 238 25.41 -1.67 0.64
CA TYR A 238 25.31 -1.06 -0.68
C TYR A 238 23.97 -1.46 -1.29
N ASP A 239 23.07 -0.49 -1.42
CA ASP A 239 21.70 -0.72 -1.86
C ASP A 239 21.57 -0.96 -3.38
N GLU A 240 20.36 -1.32 -3.79
CA GLU A 240 20.03 -1.62 -5.19
C GLU A 240 20.13 -0.37 -6.09
N ASP A 241 19.99 0.82 -5.50
CA ASP A 241 20.15 2.11 -6.17
C ASP A 241 21.63 2.47 -6.40
N GLY A 242 22.55 1.68 -5.83
CA GLY A 242 23.98 1.85 -5.99
C GLY A 242 24.57 2.89 -5.05
N GLU A 243 23.91 3.13 -3.91
CA GLU A 243 24.37 4.01 -2.86
C GLU A 243 24.77 3.21 -1.62
N TRP A 244 25.77 3.72 -0.88
CA TRP A 244 26.13 3.15 0.40
C TRP A 244 25.22 3.73 1.48
N GLN A 245 24.50 2.86 2.17
CA GLN A 245 23.72 3.16 3.35
C GLN A 245 24.51 2.75 4.59
N ASP A 246 24.88 3.75 5.39
CA ASP A 246 25.51 3.51 6.67
C ASP A 246 24.45 3.45 7.78
N GLY A 247 24.65 2.55 8.73
CA GLY A 247 23.72 2.32 9.82
C GLY A 247 24.41 1.89 11.10
N THR A 248 23.60 1.66 12.13
CA THR A 248 24.07 1.14 13.42
C THR A 248 23.06 0.18 14.00
N ILE A 249 23.53 -0.97 14.51
CA ILE A 249 22.68 -1.91 15.26
C ILE A 249 22.20 -1.22 16.54
N THR A 250 20.92 -0.89 16.65
CA THR A 250 20.34 -0.18 17.79
C THR A 250 19.71 -1.12 18.80
N ARG A 251 19.29 -2.31 18.38
CA ARG A 251 18.58 -3.27 19.23
C ARG A 251 18.89 -4.72 18.85
N TYR A 252 18.84 -5.60 19.84
CA TYR A 252 18.81 -7.05 19.63
C TYR A 252 17.78 -7.65 20.59
N SER A 253 16.72 -8.23 20.05
CA SER A 253 15.67 -8.90 20.83
C SER A 253 15.07 -10.03 20.02
N ASP A 254 14.65 -11.10 20.71
CA ASP A 254 13.91 -12.21 20.10
C ASP A 254 14.56 -12.84 18.87
N SER A 255 15.91 -12.93 18.89
CA SER A 255 16.67 -13.47 17.77
C SER A 255 16.60 -12.62 16.50
N THR A 256 16.40 -11.31 16.64
CA THR A 256 16.42 -10.33 15.54
C THR A 256 17.24 -9.10 15.96
N TYR A 257 18.05 -8.58 15.06
CA TYR A 257 18.80 -7.33 15.19
C TYR A 257 18.03 -6.21 14.48
N SER A 258 17.86 -5.07 15.13
CA SER A 258 17.36 -3.87 14.45
C SER A 258 18.53 -2.94 14.13
N VAL A 259 18.63 -2.54 12.87
CA VAL A 259 19.59 -1.58 12.34
C VAL A 259 18.84 -0.28 12.07
N MET A 260 19.36 0.84 12.57
CA MET A 260 18.89 2.17 12.18
C MET A 260 19.87 2.76 11.17
N TRP A 261 19.36 3.12 10.01
CA TRP A 261 20.12 3.72 8.92
C TRP A 261 20.21 5.23 9.07
N GLN A 262 21.14 5.85 8.33
CA GLN A 262 21.36 7.30 8.37
C GLN A 262 20.18 8.13 7.87
N ASP A 263 19.37 7.59 6.97
CA ASP A 263 18.13 8.22 6.50
C ASP A 263 17.00 8.17 7.53
N GLY A 264 17.23 7.54 8.69
CA GLY A 264 16.28 7.38 9.78
C GLY A 264 15.38 6.16 9.66
N SER A 265 15.48 5.41 8.57
CA SER A 265 14.78 4.13 8.41
C SER A 265 15.34 3.06 9.35
N THR A 266 14.60 1.96 9.53
CA THR A 266 15.01 0.87 10.41
C THR A 266 14.68 -0.46 9.76
N ASP A 267 15.67 -1.33 9.67
CA ASP A 267 15.53 -2.70 9.18
C ASP A 267 15.80 -3.72 10.28
N ASP A 268 15.16 -4.87 10.17
CA ASP A 268 15.25 -5.99 11.11
C ASP A 268 15.88 -7.22 10.42
N TYR A 269 16.90 -7.79 11.05
CA TYR A 269 17.67 -8.93 10.55
C TYR A 269 17.61 -10.10 11.52
N ASP A 270 17.12 -11.26 11.10
CA ASP A 270 17.13 -12.45 11.94
C ASP A 270 18.56 -12.89 12.32
N ASP A 271 18.71 -13.43 13.53
CA ASP A 271 19.98 -13.91 14.09
C ASP A 271 20.42 -15.28 13.53
N SER A 272 19.77 -15.69 12.45
CA SER A 272 19.98 -16.95 11.75
C SER A 272 19.67 -16.80 10.25
N GLY A 273 20.01 -17.81 9.46
CA GLY A 273 19.65 -17.82 8.03
C GLY A 273 20.45 -16.84 7.18
N ASP A 274 19.77 -16.29 6.18
CA ASP A 274 20.33 -15.39 5.17
C ASP A 274 20.46 -13.96 5.70
N ASP A 275 19.46 -13.47 6.45
CA ASP A 275 19.49 -12.16 7.13
C ASP A 275 20.72 -12.00 8.03
N LEU A 276 21.11 -13.03 8.79
CA LEU A 276 22.32 -12.97 9.60
C LEU A 276 23.59 -12.86 8.74
N ASN A 277 23.60 -13.45 7.55
CA ASN A 277 24.76 -13.38 6.66
C ASN A 277 24.83 -12.01 6.00
N GLU A 278 23.70 -11.46 5.59
CA GLU A 278 23.60 -10.09 5.08
C GLU A 278 24.06 -9.07 6.14
N LEU A 279 23.57 -9.19 7.38
CA LEU A 279 24.02 -8.34 8.48
C LEU A 279 25.52 -8.52 8.77
N LYS A 280 26.07 -9.73 8.62
CA LYS A 280 27.53 -9.93 8.76
C LYS A 280 28.31 -9.24 7.67
N GLU A 281 27.86 -9.31 6.42
CA GLU A 281 28.49 -8.61 5.31
C GLU A 281 28.43 -7.10 5.55
N ALA A 282 27.28 -6.58 5.97
CA ALA A 282 27.15 -5.16 6.28
C ALA A 282 28.05 -4.71 7.45
N VAL A 283 28.24 -5.55 8.48
CA VAL A 283 29.22 -5.30 9.55
C VAL A 283 30.66 -5.43 9.03
N GLU A 284 30.96 -6.36 8.12
CA GLU A 284 32.31 -6.50 7.56
C GLU A 284 32.68 -5.30 6.69
N ASP A 285 31.75 -4.82 5.87
CA ASP A 285 31.90 -3.66 4.99
C ASP A 285 32.12 -2.37 5.78
N ALA A 286 31.36 -2.14 6.85
CA ALA A 286 31.55 -0.96 7.74
C ALA A 286 32.93 -0.88 8.41
N TYR A 287 33.65 -2.00 8.52
CA TYR A 287 34.99 -2.08 9.10
C TYR A 287 36.08 -2.34 8.04
N GLY A 288 35.68 -2.50 6.78
CA GLY A 288 36.56 -2.58 5.63
C GLY A 288 37.20 -1.22 5.34
N ASP A 289 38.42 -1.25 4.80
CA ASP A 289 39.13 -0.06 4.26
C ASP A 289 38.85 0.08 2.75
N ASP A 290 37.87 -0.66 2.26
CA ASP A 290 37.51 -0.83 0.85
C ASP A 290 36.04 -0.46 0.72
N ASP A 291 35.73 0.85 0.66
CA ASP A 291 34.41 1.41 0.30
C ASP A 291 34.03 1.07 -1.17
N ALA A 292 34.61 0.00 -1.71
CA ALA A 292 34.25 -0.58 -2.97
C ALA A 292 33.04 -1.49 -2.72
N PRO A 293 31.92 -1.31 -3.45
CA PRO A 293 30.70 -2.10 -3.26
C PRO A 293 31.00 -3.59 -3.12
N PRO A 294 30.31 -4.31 -2.22
CA PRO A 294 30.64 -5.68 -1.85
C PRO A 294 30.63 -6.56 -3.10
N MET A 295 31.83 -6.96 -3.52
CA MET A 295 31.98 -7.95 -4.57
C MET A 295 31.76 -9.33 -3.94
N GLY A 296 30.53 -9.84 -4.08
CA GLY A 296 30.17 -11.22 -3.77
C GLY A 296 31.24 -12.22 -4.23
N ASN A 297 31.55 -13.16 -3.33
CA ASN A 297 32.81 -13.89 -3.26
C ASN A 297 33.18 -14.73 -4.51
N ALA A 298 34.47 -14.68 -4.85
CA ALA A 298 35.26 -15.66 -5.60
C ALA A 298 35.06 -15.79 -7.13
N ASN A 299 35.33 -14.72 -7.87
CA ASN A 299 36.14 -14.74 -9.11
C ASN A 299 36.40 -13.29 -9.52
N ALA A 300 37.58 -12.75 -9.21
CA ALA A 300 37.95 -11.40 -9.64
C ALA A 300 37.75 -11.26 -11.17
N PRO A 301 36.84 -10.39 -11.67
CA PRO A 301 36.90 -9.96 -13.05
C PRO A 301 37.94 -8.84 -13.15
N GLU A 302 38.84 -9.01 -14.09
CA GLU A 302 39.68 -7.92 -14.58
C GLU A 302 38.77 -6.72 -14.92
N SER A 303 39.15 -5.51 -14.49
CA SER A 303 38.50 -4.23 -14.82
C SER A 303 38.13 -4.15 -16.31
N GLY A 304 36.91 -4.55 -16.62
CA GLY A 304 36.42 -4.83 -17.96
C GLY A 304 34.97 -5.29 -17.91
N PRO A 305 34.28 -5.28 -19.06
CA PRO A 305 32.89 -5.70 -19.13
C PRO A 305 32.71 -7.13 -18.62
N ARG A 306 31.72 -7.34 -17.74
CA ARG A 306 31.33 -8.62 -17.15
C ARG A 306 30.99 -9.65 -18.23
N PHE A 307 30.32 -9.20 -19.28
CA PHE A 307 30.03 -9.99 -20.48
C PHE A 307 30.97 -9.56 -21.60
N ALA A 308 31.79 -10.48 -22.09
CA ALA A 308 32.68 -10.20 -23.20
C ALA A 308 31.90 -10.08 -24.51
N ASN A 309 32.42 -9.35 -25.50
CA ASN A 309 31.82 -9.36 -26.83
C ASN A 309 31.77 -10.80 -27.38
N GLY A 310 30.61 -11.22 -27.87
CA GLY A 310 30.28 -12.58 -28.31
C GLY A 310 29.72 -13.47 -27.20
N THR A 311 29.41 -12.94 -26.01
CA THR A 311 28.60 -13.67 -25.03
C THR A 311 27.20 -13.91 -25.60
N PRO A 312 26.75 -15.17 -25.74
CA PRO A 312 25.39 -15.46 -26.18
C PRO A 312 24.39 -15.07 -25.09
N VAL A 313 23.26 -14.52 -25.51
CA VAL A 313 22.11 -14.18 -24.68
C VAL A 313 20.85 -14.71 -25.36
N SER A 314 19.82 -15.04 -24.61
CA SER A 314 18.56 -15.55 -25.13
C SER A 314 17.45 -15.01 -24.24
N ASP A 315 16.41 -14.44 -24.84
CA ASP A 315 15.23 -13.94 -24.12
C ASP A 315 13.98 -14.67 -24.63
N PHE A 316 13.01 -14.91 -23.76
CA PHE A 316 11.78 -15.61 -24.10
C PHE A 316 10.64 -14.60 -24.27
N GLU A 317 10.44 -14.15 -25.50
CA GLU A 317 9.43 -13.15 -25.84
C GLU A 317 8.37 -13.71 -26.78
N ASP A 318 7.11 -13.33 -26.56
CA ASP A 318 5.97 -13.75 -27.39
C ASP A 318 5.81 -15.27 -27.60
N GLY A 319 6.39 -16.08 -26.71
CA GLY A 319 6.29 -17.54 -26.73
C GLY A 319 7.36 -18.23 -27.58
N ASP A 320 8.35 -17.50 -28.09
CA ASP A 320 9.50 -18.01 -28.82
C ASP A 320 10.79 -17.52 -28.14
N TRP A 321 11.84 -18.35 -28.16
CA TRP A 321 13.18 -17.93 -27.72
C TRP A 321 13.85 -17.09 -28.81
N ILE A 322 14.34 -15.92 -28.43
CA ILE A 322 15.06 -14.99 -29.28
C ILE A 322 16.53 -15.00 -28.85
N ASP A 323 17.37 -15.61 -29.67
CA ASP A 323 18.81 -15.65 -29.42
C ASP A 323 19.49 -14.37 -29.89
N GLY A 324 20.49 -13.89 -29.13
CA GLY A 324 21.34 -12.76 -29.48
C GLY A 324 22.77 -12.93 -29.01
N GLU A 325 23.58 -11.89 -29.23
CA GLU A 325 24.92 -11.80 -28.66
C GLU A 325 25.27 -10.38 -28.20
N VAL A 326 26.06 -10.29 -27.13
CA VAL A 326 26.65 -9.01 -26.70
C VAL A 326 27.70 -8.61 -27.74
N VAL A 327 27.46 -7.57 -28.53
CA VAL A 327 28.35 -7.16 -29.62
C VAL A 327 29.36 -6.10 -29.21
N ALA A 328 29.06 -5.31 -28.17
CA ALA A 328 29.94 -4.27 -27.65
C ALA A 328 29.62 -3.87 -26.20
N PHE A 329 30.61 -3.27 -25.54
CA PHE A 329 30.42 -2.50 -24.31
C PHE A 329 30.95 -1.09 -24.52
N GLN A 330 30.07 -0.09 -24.47
CA GLN A 330 30.42 1.30 -24.75
C GLN A 330 29.65 2.26 -23.83
N ASP A 331 30.36 3.26 -23.30
CA ASP A 331 29.78 4.34 -22.50
C ASP A 331 28.96 3.84 -21.30
N GLY A 332 29.38 2.71 -20.71
CA GLY A 332 28.70 2.08 -19.57
C GLY A 332 27.50 1.20 -19.95
N ASN A 333 27.28 0.91 -21.23
CA ASN A 333 26.17 0.05 -21.68
C ASN A 333 26.69 -1.17 -22.44
N TYR A 334 26.07 -2.33 -22.21
CA TYR A 334 26.15 -3.49 -23.09
C TYR A 334 25.24 -3.28 -24.28
N ILE A 335 25.73 -3.61 -25.46
CA ILE A 335 24.96 -3.57 -26.71
C ILE A 335 24.72 -5.01 -27.12
N VAL A 336 23.47 -5.43 -27.20
CA VAL A 336 23.04 -6.76 -27.63
C VAL A 336 22.48 -6.65 -29.05
N GLU A 337 22.91 -7.55 -29.94
CA GLU A 337 22.34 -7.73 -31.28
C GLU A 337 21.57 -9.05 -31.31
N TRP A 338 20.27 -8.99 -31.62
CA TRP A 338 19.39 -10.14 -31.70
C TRP A 338 19.47 -10.80 -33.08
N ASN A 339 19.33 -12.13 -33.18
CA ASN A 339 19.58 -12.87 -34.42
C ASN A 339 18.44 -12.79 -35.44
N ASP A 340 17.23 -12.49 -34.99
CA ASP A 340 16.01 -12.43 -35.78
C ASP A 340 15.57 -10.98 -36.08
N GLU A 341 16.17 -10.00 -35.41
CA GLU A 341 15.93 -8.57 -35.61
C GLU A 341 17.15 -7.86 -36.23
N ASP A 342 16.91 -6.76 -36.95
CA ASP A 342 17.97 -5.88 -37.46
C ASP A 342 18.33 -4.78 -36.43
N ASP A 343 17.80 -4.87 -35.21
CA ASP A 343 17.89 -3.87 -34.15
C ASP A 343 18.89 -4.29 -33.05
N VAL A 344 19.37 -3.31 -32.28
CA VAL A 344 20.27 -3.51 -31.15
C VAL A 344 19.69 -2.89 -29.90
N GLU A 345 19.87 -3.56 -28.78
CA GLU A 345 19.38 -3.14 -27.47
C GLU A 345 20.52 -2.78 -26.53
N TYR A 346 20.21 -1.94 -25.54
CA TYR A 346 21.19 -1.33 -24.65
C TYR A 346 20.85 -1.65 -23.20
N TYR A 347 21.78 -2.26 -22.49
CA TYR A 347 21.64 -2.59 -21.07
C TYR A 347 22.71 -1.84 -20.26
N ALA A 348 22.29 -0.95 -19.37
CA ALA A 348 23.19 -0.11 -18.60
C ALA A 348 23.88 -0.91 -17.49
N SER A 349 25.22 -0.88 -17.48
CA SER A 349 26.01 -1.55 -16.44
C SER A 349 25.88 -0.92 -15.05
N SER A 350 25.31 0.28 -14.97
CA SER A 350 24.99 0.97 -13.71
C SER A 350 23.56 0.75 -13.25
N ASN A 351 22.70 0.11 -14.05
CA ASN A 351 21.34 -0.23 -13.64
C ASN A 351 21.32 -1.71 -13.20
N ALA A 352 20.87 -1.96 -11.97
CA ALA A 352 20.88 -3.29 -11.39
C ALA A 352 19.92 -4.26 -12.12
N GLU A 353 18.74 -3.79 -12.50
CA GLU A 353 17.73 -4.56 -13.24
C GLU A 353 18.25 -5.00 -14.62
N ASP A 354 18.83 -4.07 -15.39
CA ASP A 354 19.45 -4.35 -16.69
C ASP A 354 20.55 -5.41 -16.58
N MET A 355 21.35 -5.34 -15.51
CA MET A 355 22.43 -6.30 -15.27
C MET A 355 21.93 -7.65 -14.80
N GLN A 356 20.81 -7.69 -14.07
CA GLN A 356 20.14 -8.92 -13.69
C GLN A 356 19.48 -9.58 -14.90
N GLN A 357 18.76 -8.82 -15.72
CA GLN A 357 18.18 -9.29 -16.97
C GLN A 357 19.27 -9.85 -17.90
N LEU A 358 20.36 -9.11 -18.13
CA LEU A 358 21.47 -9.59 -18.95
C LEU A 358 22.17 -10.84 -18.38
N THR A 359 22.17 -10.99 -17.05
CA THR A 359 22.66 -12.20 -16.38
C THR A 359 21.73 -13.39 -16.64
N ASN A 360 20.42 -13.19 -16.56
CA ASN A 360 19.42 -14.22 -16.82
C ASN A 360 19.47 -14.65 -18.28
N MET A 361 19.40 -13.69 -19.22
CA MET A 361 19.48 -13.99 -20.65
C MET A 361 20.77 -14.73 -21.04
N SER A 362 21.90 -14.39 -20.41
CA SER A 362 23.16 -15.12 -20.64
C SER A 362 23.15 -16.53 -20.07
N GLN A 363 22.43 -16.79 -18.98
CA GLN A 363 22.28 -18.13 -18.40
C GLN A 363 21.30 -18.97 -19.23
N ASP A 364 20.22 -18.36 -19.69
CA ASP A 364 19.22 -19.00 -20.53
C ASP A 364 19.82 -19.46 -21.86
N ALA A 365 20.62 -18.61 -22.52
CA ALA A 365 21.36 -18.99 -23.72
C ALA A 365 22.34 -20.17 -23.53
N LEU A 366 22.83 -20.40 -22.31
CA LEU A 366 23.71 -21.54 -22.01
C LEU A 366 22.95 -22.83 -21.71
N ASN A 367 21.71 -22.69 -21.25
CA ASN A 367 20.84 -23.77 -20.84
C ASN A 367 19.78 -24.13 -21.89
N ASP A 368 19.68 -23.36 -22.97
CA ASP A 368 18.70 -23.51 -24.04
C ASP A 368 18.57 -24.97 -24.51
N ASP A 369 17.49 -25.60 -24.05
CA ASP A 369 17.01 -26.90 -24.49
C ASP A 369 15.73 -26.78 -25.34
N ASP A 370 15.50 -25.60 -25.93
CA ASP A 370 14.29 -25.16 -26.64
C ASP A 370 13.00 -25.27 -25.78
N ALA A 371 13.09 -25.54 -24.47
CA ALA A 371 11.95 -25.52 -23.58
C ALA A 371 11.77 -24.12 -23.01
N ALA A 372 10.52 -23.64 -22.94
CA ALA A 372 10.22 -22.43 -22.18
C ALA A 372 10.76 -22.57 -20.74
N PRO A 373 11.25 -21.48 -20.11
CA PRO A 373 11.80 -21.53 -18.76
C PRO A 373 10.82 -22.24 -17.81
N SER A 374 11.32 -23.09 -16.91
CA SER A 374 10.46 -23.75 -15.91
C SER A 374 9.79 -22.78 -14.95
N ASP A 375 10.31 -21.55 -14.92
CA ASP A 375 9.98 -20.49 -13.97
C ASP A 375 9.12 -19.40 -14.64
N ASP A 376 8.78 -19.57 -15.92
CA ASP A 376 7.50 -19.12 -16.50
C ASP A 376 6.36 -19.97 -15.91
N GLU A 377 6.31 -20.07 -14.58
CA GLU A 377 5.06 -20.26 -13.89
C GLU A 377 4.25 -19.02 -14.25
N ALA A 378 3.47 -19.15 -15.34
CA ALA A 378 2.48 -18.18 -15.78
C ALA A 378 1.97 -17.45 -14.56
N GLY A 379 2.37 -16.17 -14.41
CA GLY A 379 2.21 -15.42 -13.17
C GLY A 379 0.81 -15.72 -12.62
N GLN A 380 0.71 -16.11 -11.35
CA GLN A 380 -0.53 -16.71 -10.90
C GLN A 380 -1.71 -15.82 -11.31
N ASP A 381 -2.70 -16.41 -11.99
CA ASP A 381 -3.97 -15.75 -12.30
C ASP A 381 -4.71 -15.55 -10.97
N LEU A 382 -4.27 -14.54 -10.22
CA LEU A 382 -4.81 -14.08 -8.94
C LEU A 382 -6.28 -13.68 -9.12
N TRP A 383 -6.62 -13.09 -10.27
CA TRP A 383 -7.93 -12.49 -10.50
C TRP A 383 -8.64 -13.06 -11.74
N ASN A 384 -9.61 -13.92 -11.48
CA ASN A 384 -10.46 -14.50 -12.51
C ASN A 384 -11.05 -13.45 -13.47
N THR A 385 -11.20 -13.83 -14.74
CA THR A 385 -11.97 -13.07 -15.75
C THR A 385 -13.36 -12.70 -15.22
N GLY A 386 -13.70 -11.41 -15.31
CA GLY A 386 -14.94 -10.80 -14.82
C GLY A 386 -14.79 -10.06 -13.49
N THR A 387 -13.63 -10.15 -12.83
CA THR A 387 -13.32 -9.36 -11.63
C THR A 387 -13.40 -7.87 -11.94
N ARG A 388 -14.09 -7.10 -11.09
CA ARG A 388 -14.24 -5.65 -11.28
C ARG A 388 -12.96 -4.94 -10.83
N VAL A 389 -12.59 -3.93 -11.59
CA VAL A 389 -11.48 -3.04 -11.28
C VAL A 389 -11.95 -1.59 -11.32
N ALA A 390 -11.29 -0.73 -10.55
CA ALA A 390 -11.47 0.71 -10.61
C ALA A 390 -10.11 1.42 -10.50
N PHE A 391 -9.95 2.51 -11.24
CA PHE A 391 -8.75 3.35 -11.23
C PHE A 391 -9.16 4.83 -11.13
N LEU A 392 -8.44 5.62 -10.33
CA LEU A 392 -8.71 7.04 -10.12
C LEU A 392 -7.66 7.87 -10.85
N GLU A 393 -8.09 8.62 -11.86
CA GLU A 393 -7.25 9.57 -12.58
C GLU A 393 -7.99 10.90 -12.72
N ASP A 394 -7.32 12.01 -12.41
CA ASP A 394 -7.88 13.36 -12.49
C ASP A 394 -9.23 13.53 -11.78
N ASP A 395 -9.36 12.99 -10.57
CA ASP A 395 -10.60 12.96 -9.76
C ASP A 395 -11.78 12.22 -10.43
N VAL A 396 -11.53 11.40 -11.45
CA VAL A 396 -12.53 10.60 -12.14
C VAL A 396 -12.24 9.10 -11.98
N TRP A 397 -13.26 8.35 -11.58
CA TRP A 397 -13.18 6.89 -11.48
C TRP A 397 -13.45 6.24 -12.83
N TYR A 398 -12.48 5.48 -13.31
CA TYR A 398 -12.60 4.58 -14.45
C TYR A 398 -12.93 3.19 -13.91
N LEU A 399 -14.03 2.61 -14.39
CA LEU A 399 -14.49 1.30 -13.98
C LEU A 399 -14.29 0.31 -15.11
N GLY A 400 -13.83 -0.89 -14.79
CA GLY A 400 -13.60 -1.92 -15.79
C GLY A 400 -13.83 -3.32 -15.27
N SER A 401 -13.38 -4.30 -16.04
CA SER A 401 -13.28 -5.69 -15.61
C SER A 401 -12.11 -6.38 -16.26
N ILE A 402 -11.49 -7.30 -15.53
CA ILE A 402 -10.47 -8.21 -16.06
C ILE A 402 -11.14 -9.13 -17.08
N THR A 403 -10.58 -9.20 -18.29
CA THR A 403 -11.11 -9.98 -19.41
C THR A 403 -10.22 -11.15 -19.82
N GLY A 404 -9.00 -11.21 -19.29
CA GLY A 404 -8.07 -12.31 -19.48
C GLY A 404 -6.74 -12.03 -18.79
N PHE A 405 -5.88 -13.04 -18.77
CA PHE A 405 -4.51 -12.98 -18.28
C PHE A 405 -3.63 -13.72 -19.30
N THR A 406 -2.56 -13.11 -19.78
CA THR A 406 -1.68 -13.71 -20.81
C THR A 406 -0.31 -13.04 -20.77
N ASN A 407 0.76 -13.83 -20.86
CA ASN A 407 2.16 -13.34 -20.82
C ASN A 407 2.40 -12.45 -19.60
N SER A 408 2.01 -12.92 -18.41
CA SER A 408 2.09 -12.20 -17.14
C SER A 408 1.28 -10.90 -17.04
N ASN A 409 0.48 -10.56 -18.05
CA ASN A 409 -0.27 -9.31 -18.12
C ASN A 409 -1.78 -9.52 -17.97
N TYR A 410 -2.44 -8.72 -17.14
CA TYR A 410 -3.89 -8.66 -17.06
C TYR A 410 -4.46 -7.80 -18.19
N ARG A 411 -5.40 -8.38 -18.93
CA ARG A 411 -6.19 -7.62 -19.90
C ARG A 411 -7.41 -7.02 -19.23
N ILE A 412 -7.43 -5.70 -19.09
CA ILE A 412 -8.55 -4.96 -18.53
C ILE A 412 -9.42 -4.41 -19.67
N SER A 413 -10.75 -4.52 -19.53
CA SER A 413 -11.70 -3.82 -20.39
C SER A 413 -12.47 -2.81 -19.56
N TRP A 414 -12.34 -1.55 -19.93
CA TRP A 414 -12.99 -0.42 -19.31
C TRP A 414 -14.45 -0.30 -19.76
N ASP A 415 -15.31 0.26 -18.89
CA ASP A 415 -16.75 0.38 -19.12
C ASP A 415 -17.09 1.33 -20.29
N ASP A 416 -16.15 2.16 -20.73
CA ASP A 416 -16.23 2.99 -21.93
C ASP A 416 -15.94 2.23 -23.24
N GLY A 417 -15.47 0.99 -23.13
CA GLY A 417 -15.17 0.08 -24.23
C GLY A 417 -13.70 0.02 -24.63
N GLU A 418 -12.82 0.73 -23.93
CA GLU A 418 -11.37 0.61 -24.14
C GLU A 418 -10.81 -0.65 -23.47
N THR A 419 -9.62 -1.07 -23.90
CA THR A 419 -8.94 -2.25 -23.37
C THR A 419 -7.45 -2.01 -23.26
N GLU A 420 -6.87 -2.41 -22.14
CA GLU A 420 -5.47 -2.20 -21.81
C GLU A 420 -4.85 -3.50 -21.25
N LEU A 421 -3.52 -3.57 -21.28
CA LEU A 421 -2.73 -4.64 -20.67
C LEU A 421 -1.94 -4.02 -19.52
N GLU A 422 -1.96 -4.68 -18.38
CA GLU A 422 -1.27 -4.24 -17.16
C GLU A 422 -0.40 -5.38 -16.64
N ASP A 423 0.89 -5.10 -16.45
CA ASP A 423 1.93 -6.03 -16.03
C ASP A 423 2.29 -5.87 -14.55
N ASP A 424 2.03 -4.71 -13.95
CA ASP A 424 2.21 -4.47 -12.53
C ASP A 424 1.09 -5.13 -11.69
N PHE A 425 1.46 -6.25 -11.03
CA PHE A 425 0.55 -7.01 -10.18
C PHE A 425 0.02 -6.22 -8.98
N ASP A 426 0.84 -5.36 -8.37
CA ASP A 426 0.45 -4.57 -7.20
C ASP A 426 -0.54 -3.49 -7.59
N PHE A 427 -0.32 -2.88 -8.75
CA PHE A 427 -1.28 -1.95 -9.34
C PHE A 427 -2.61 -2.62 -9.67
N VAL A 428 -2.61 -3.82 -10.26
CA VAL A 428 -3.85 -4.59 -10.50
C VAL A 428 -4.54 -4.95 -9.19
N ASN A 429 -3.80 -5.32 -8.14
CA ASN A 429 -4.36 -5.63 -6.82
C ASN A 429 -5.08 -4.40 -6.22
N GLN A 430 -4.44 -3.23 -6.28
CA GLN A 430 -5.04 -1.97 -5.85
C GLN A 430 -6.31 -1.66 -6.66
N MET A 431 -6.25 -1.82 -7.99
CA MET A 431 -7.41 -1.62 -8.87
C MET A 431 -8.57 -2.56 -8.55
N VAL A 432 -8.31 -3.82 -8.18
CA VAL A 432 -9.36 -4.76 -7.76
C VAL A 432 -9.96 -4.35 -6.41
N ALA A 433 -9.12 -3.94 -5.44
CA ALA A 433 -9.58 -3.46 -4.15
C ALA A 433 -10.49 -2.23 -4.31
N ASP A 434 -10.08 -1.27 -5.13
CA ASP A 434 -10.89 -0.10 -5.48
C ASP A 434 -12.13 -0.49 -6.29
N GLY A 435 -12.01 -1.49 -7.16
CA GLY A 435 -13.12 -2.09 -7.88
C GLY A 435 -14.22 -2.60 -6.95
N VAL A 436 -13.86 -3.15 -5.78
CA VAL A 436 -14.81 -3.60 -4.76
C VAL A 436 -15.49 -2.43 -4.05
N THR A 437 -14.75 -1.36 -3.73
CA THR A 437 -15.28 -0.19 -3.01
C THR A 437 -16.14 0.71 -3.90
N GLN A 438 -15.71 0.89 -5.16
CA GLN A 438 -16.32 1.80 -6.14
C GLN A 438 -17.33 1.14 -7.05
N SER A 439 -17.38 -0.19 -7.11
CA SER A 439 -18.49 -0.88 -7.74
C SER A 439 -19.77 -0.37 -7.10
N PRO A 440 -20.65 0.33 -7.84
CA PRO A 440 -21.87 0.87 -7.28
C PRO A 440 -22.67 -0.33 -6.81
N LEU A 441 -22.64 -0.56 -5.49
CA LEU A 441 -23.27 -1.68 -4.83
C LEU A 441 -24.58 -1.98 -5.54
N THR A 442 -24.72 -3.21 -6.00
CA THR A 442 -25.97 -3.89 -6.32
C THR A 442 -26.94 -3.93 -5.11
N THR A 443 -26.70 -3.10 -4.09
CA THR A 443 -27.44 -2.81 -2.87
C THR A 443 -28.19 -1.46 -2.95
N ARG A 444 -28.54 -0.98 -4.14
CA ARG A 444 -29.85 -0.34 -4.34
C ARG A 444 -30.75 -1.31 -5.07
N GLY A 445 -31.33 -2.24 -4.30
CA GLY A 445 -32.54 -2.92 -4.72
C GLY A 445 -33.49 -1.87 -5.25
N ILE A 446 -33.75 -1.91 -6.57
CA ILE A 446 -34.70 -1.05 -7.25
C ILE A 446 -35.91 -0.94 -6.32
N SER A 447 -36.19 0.27 -5.84
CA SER A 447 -37.27 0.48 -4.87
C SER A 447 -38.54 -0.21 -5.39
N ALA A 448 -39.44 -0.67 -4.53
CA ALA A 448 -40.67 -1.32 -4.97
C ALA A 448 -41.43 -0.49 -6.05
N ALA A 449 -41.26 0.85 -6.01
CA ALA A 449 -41.72 1.77 -7.05
C ALA A 449 -40.99 1.59 -8.40
N GLY A 450 -39.67 1.46 -8.41
CA GLY A 450 -38.88 1.23 -9.63
C GLY A 450 -39.18 -0.12 -10.31
N LYS A 451 -39.40 -1.19 -9.53
CA LYS A 451 -39.83 -2.50 -10.06
C LYS A 451 -41.23 -2.44 -10.65
N ALA A 452 -42.13 -1.67 -10.04
CA ALA A 452 -43.47 -1.43 -10.58
C ALA A 452 -43.42 -0.64 -11.90
N SER A 453 -42.55 0.37 -12.02
CA SER A 453 -42.42 1.14 -13.27
C SER A 453 -41.85 0.33 -14.43
N LEU A 454 -40.87 -0.55 -14.20
CA LEU A 454 -40.33 -1.42 -15.25
C LEU A 454 -41.40 -2.42 -15.74
N GLY A 455 -42.17 -2.99 -14.82
CA GLY A 455 -43.30 -3.86 -15.15
C GLY A 455 -44.37 -3.16 -15.99
N ILE A 456 -44.70 -1.91 -15.66
CA ILE A 456 -45.65 -1.10 -16.44
C ILE A 456 -45.10 -0.80 -17.84
N PHE A 457 -43.79 -0.53 -17.96
CA PHE A 457 -43.16 -0.24 -19.25
C PHE A 457 -43.17 -1.43 -20.20
N VAL A 458 -42.87 -2.64 -19.71
CA VAL A 458 -42.93 -3.87 -20.51
C VAL A 458 -44.36 -4.18 -20.95
N ILE A 459 -45.35 -4.00 -20.06
CA ILE A 459 -46.77 -4.18 -20.42
C ILE A 459 -47.18 -3.15 -21.49
N ALA A 460 -46.74 -1.90 -21.38
CA ALA A 460 -47.02 -0.87 -22.38
C ALA A 460 -46.42 -1.21 -23.75
N LEU A 461 -45.17 -1.71 -23.79
CA LEU A 461 -44.54 -2.18 -25.03
C LEU A 461 -45.30 -3.36 -25.66
N CYS A 462 -45.75 -4.33 -24.85
CA CYS A 462 -46.56 -5.45 -25.34
C CYS A 462 -47.91 -4.98 -25.93
N LEU A 463 -48.56 -3.99 -25.33
CA LEU A 463 -49.82 -3.42 -25.83
C LEU A 463 -49.62 -2.64 -27.13
N VAL A 464 -48.55 -1.83 -27.22
CA VAL A 464 -48.19 -1.09 -28.44
C VAL A 464 -47.83 -2.08 -29.56
N GLY A 465 -46.99 -3.08 -29.29
CA GLY A 465 -46.65 -4.13 -30.24
C GLY A 465 -47.88 -4.91 -30.74
N SER A 466 -48.80 -5.26 -29.84
CA SER A 466 -50.05 -5.95 -30.20
C SER A 466 -50.95 -5.08 -31.09
N PHE A 467 -51.02 -3.77 -30.84
CA PHE A 467 -51.78 -2.83 -31.67
C PHE A 467 -51.19 -2.71 -33.09
N PHE A 468 -49.87 -2.59 -33.21
CA PHE A 468 -49.19 -2.56 -34.52
C PHE A 468 -49.33 -3.89 -35.26
N GLY A 469 -49.16 -5.02 -34.57
CA GLY A 469 -49.37 -6.35 -35.11
C GLY A 469 -50.79 -6.56 -35.63
N TYR A 470 -51.80 -6.10 -34.88
CA TYR A 470 -53.21 -6.13 -35.31
C TYR A 470 -53.45 -5.27 -36.55
N LYS A 471 -52.87 -4.07 -36.63
CA LYS A 471 -52.99 -3.21 -37.82
C LYS A 471 -52.33 -3.82 -39.06
N LEU A 472 -51.21 -4.51 -38.89
CA LEU A 472 -50.54 -5.24 -39.96
C LEU A 472 -51.36 -6.43 -40.44
N TYR A 473 -51.97 -7.18 -39.51
CA TYR A 473 -52.89 -8.27 -39.80
C TYR A 473 -54.11 -7.79 -40.59
N GLU A 474 -54.74 -6.67 -40.19
CA GLU A 474 -55.89 -6.08 -40.87
C GLU A 474 -55.55 -5.69 -42.32
N ARG A 475 -54.37 -5.10 -42.56
CA ARG A 475 -53.89 -4.80 -43.92
C ARG A 475 -53.74 -6.05 -44.77
N ARG A 476 -53.21 -7.14 -44.20
CA ARG A 476 -53.01 -8.41 -44.90
C ARG A 476 -54.35 -9.06 -45.28
N GLN A 477 -55.35 -9.02 -44.39
CA GLN A 477 -56.69 -9.53 -44.69
C GLN A 477 -57.36 -8.76 -45.85
N ILE A 478 -57.16 -7.44 -45.93
CA ILE A 478 -57.67 -6.63 -47.04
C ILE A 478 -56.98 -6.97 -48.37
N GLN A 479 -55.68 -7.29 -48.34
CA GLN A 479 -54.94 -7.72 -49.53
C GLN A 479 -55.42 -9.08 -50.04
N LEU A 480 -55.57 -10.07 -49.15
CA LEU A 480 -56.09 -11.38 -49.51
C LEU A 480 -57.51 -11.30 -50.09
N ALA A 481 -58.37 -10.45 -49.50
CA ALA A 481 -59.71 -10.21 -50.03
C ALA A 481 -59.74 -9.45 -51.37
N ARG A 482 -58.64 -8.79 -51.77
CA ARG A 482 -58.47 -8.21 -53.11
C ARG A 482 -57.97 -9.26 -54.09
N GLU A 483 -57.02 -10.08 -53.71
CA GLU A 483 -56.48 -11.17 -54.53
C GLU A 483 -57.58 -12.18 -54.89
N GLU A 484 -58.43 -12.55 -53.94
CA GLU A 484 -59.59 -13.44 -54.19
C GLU A 484 -60.61 -12.85 -55.17
N ARG A 485 -60.63 -11.52 -55.39
CA ARG A 485 -61.49 -10.89 -56.41
C ARG A 485 -60.86 -10.81 -57.79
N TYR A 486 -59.56 -11.06 -57.92
CA TYR A 486 -58.86 -10.99 -59.19
C TYR A 486 -58.79 -12.34 -59.92
N ASP A 487 -59.12 -13.45 -59.24
CA ASP A 487 -59.12 -14.79 -59.85
C ASP A 487 -60.43 -15.18 -60.55
N ASP A 488 -61.43 -14.29 -60.62
CA ASP A 488 -62.73 -14.52 -61.29
C ASP A 488 -62.92 -13.65 -62.55
N ASP A 489 -61.84 -13.43 -63.28
CA ASP A 489 -61.84 -12.84 -64.63
C ASP A 489 -61.05 -13.79 -65.55
N GLY A 490 -61.80 -14.66 -66.22
CA GLY A 490 -61.26 -15.67 -67.10
C GLY A 490 -60.75 -15.13 -68.45
N THR A 491 -59.45 -15.35 -68.69
CA THR A 491 -58.79 -15.61 -70.00
C THR A 491 -58.81 -14.51 -71.09
N PRO A 492 -57.98 -14.63 -72.15
CA PRO A 492 -56.54 -14.87 -72.23
C PRO A 492 -55.87 -13.88 -73.23
N THR A 493 -54.53 -13.86 -73.36
CA THR A 493 -53.87 -13.82 -74.69
C THR A 493 -52.36 -14.00 -74.59
N TYR A 494 -51.89 -15.03 -75.31
CA TYR A 494 -50.54 -15.18 -75.85
C TYR A 494 -49.97 -13.87 -76.41
N ARG A 495 -48.67 -13.60 -76.20
CA ARG A 495 -47.75 -13.28 -77.29
C ARG A 495 -46.28 -13.19 -76.87
N ASP A 496 -45.50 -13.97 -77.61
CA ASP A 496 -44.16 -13.69 -78.15
C ASP A 496 -42.97 -13.64 -77.18
N GLU A 497 -42.17 -14.73 -77.22
CA GLU A 497 -40.71 -14.67 -77.15
C GLU A 497 -40.17 -13.59 -78.11
N PRO A 498 -38.98 -13.00 -77.85
CA PRO A 498 -37.82 -13.62 -78.47
C PRO A 498 -36.51 -13.58 -77.67
N SER A 499 -35.71 -14.60 -77.99
CA SER A 499 -34.28 -14.56 -78.30
C SER A 499 -33.27 -14.18 -77.23
N GLU A 500 -32.56 -15.23 -76.79
CA GLU A 500 -31.10 -15.32 -76.70
C GLU A 500 -30.28 -14.24 -77.41
N LEU A 501 -29.19 -13.80 -76.75
CA LEU A 501 -27.79 -13.69 -77.21
C LEU A 501 -27.05 -12.50 -76.51
N PRO A 502 -25.71 -12.47 -76.43
CA PRO A 502 -24.81 -13.46 -75.80
C PRO A 502 -23.77 -12.80 -74.87
N LYS A 503 -23.04 -13.62 -74.11
CA LYS A 503 -21.75 -13.28 -73.49
C LYS A 503 -20.72 -12.89 -74.56
N ILE A 504 -20.03 -11.76 -74.37
CA ILE A 504 -18.67 -11.52 -74.89
C ILE A 504 -17.83 -10.88 -73.77
N ILE A 505 -16.59 -11.37 -73.69
CA ILE A 505 -15.47 -11.04 -72.81
C ILE A 505 -15.05 -9.58 -72.95
#